data_AF-A0AAW9J7L0-F1
#
_entry.id   AF-A0AAW9J7L0-F1
#
_cell.length_a   1.000
_cell.length_b   1.000
_cell.length_c   1.000
_cell.angle_alpha   90.00
_cell.angle_beta   90.00
_cell.angle_gamma   90.00
#
_symmetry.space_group_name_H-M   'P 1'
#
loop_
_entity.id
_entity.type
_entity.pdbx_description
1 polymer ?
#
loop_
_entity_poly.entity_id
_entity_poly.type
_entity_poly.pdbx_seq_one_letter_code
_entity_poly.pdbx_strand_id
1 'polypeptide(L)'
;FDIDEKYRELNLPKELDKNKLGGYFQSVNYADKQIGLFFKLLEQNNMLDNTIVVIYGDHGGVHKYYMEDVESTDMPGDWWQAKDNEVPLIIYGKDMPSKTISTYGGQIDIVPTVSYLLGIDTKDY
;
A
#
# COMPACT_ATOMS: atom_id res chain seq x y z
N PHE A 1 -5.44 8.73 11.93
CA PHE A 1 -5.10 7.30 12.02
C PHE A 1 -5.54 6.79 13.38
N ASP A 2 -6.85 6.58 13.53
CA ASP A 2 -7.46 6.20 14.79
C ASP A 2 -8.46 5.09 14.49
N ILE A 3 -7.95 3.85 14.55
CA ILE A 3 -8.74 2.63 14.38
C ILE A 3 -9.08 2.07 15.76
N ASP A 4 -10.22 1.40 15.86
CA ASP A 4 -10.70 0.74 17.08
C ASP A 4 -9.61 -0.17 17.68
N GLU A 5 -9.47 -0.16 19.02
CA GLU A 5 -8.46 -0.92 19.76
C GLU A 5 -8.44 -2.40 19.39
N LYS A 6 -9.59 -3.00 19.08
CA LYS A 6 -9.67 -4.42 18.69
C LYS A 6 -8.96 -4.74 17.37
N TYR A 7 -8.65 -3.73 16.55
CA TYR A 7 -7.93 -3.88 15.28
C TYR A 7 -6.45 -3.50 15.40
N ARG A 8 -6.00 -3.05 16.58
CA ARG A 8 -4.61 -2.70 16.84
C ARG A 8 -3.86 -3.96 17.29
N GLU A 9 -3.06 -4.53 16.38
CA GLU A 9 -2.38 -5.81 16.60
C GLU A 9 -0.86 -5.67 16.77
N LEU A 10 -0.27 -4.55 16.36
CA LEU A 10 1.16 -4.32 16.53
C LEU A 10 1.49 -4.05 18.00
N ASN A 11 2.50 -4.74 18.53
CA ASN A 11 3.05 -4.48 19.86
C ASN A 11 4.06 -3.33 19.79
N LEU A 12 3.56 -2.09 19.77
CA LEU A 12 4.36 -0.88 19.70
C LEU A 12 4.72 -0.36 21.11
N PRO A 13 5.87 0.34 21.28
CA PRO A 13 6.14 1.11 22.49
C PRO A 13 4.99 2.08 22.78
N LYS A 14 4.59 2.21 24.05
CA LYS A 14 3.39 2.98 24.45
C LYS A 14 3.36 4.42 23.92
N GLU A 15 4.50 5.10 23.93
CA GLU A 15 4.60 6.49 23.47
C GLU A 15 4.44 6.59 21.94
N LEU A 16 4.95 5.62 21.18
CA LEU A 16 4.73 5.51 19.75
C LEU A 16 3.26 5.16 19.44
N ASP A 17 2.71 4.15 20.12
CA ASP A 17 1.35 3.66 19.86
C ASP A 17 0.29 4.75 20.06
N LYS A 18 0.53 5.68 20.99
CA LYS A 18 -0.36 6.81 21.28
C LYS A 18 -0.25 7.97 20.28
N ASN A 19 0.79 8.02 19.46
CA ASN A 19 1.02 9.15 18.55
C ASN A 19 0.49 8.86 17.12
N LYS A 20 0.59 9.86 16.24
CA LYS A 20 0.08 9.74 14.86
C LYS A 20 0.82 8.70 14.03
N LEU A 21 2.13 8.53 14.25
CA LEU A 21 2.95 7.56 13.54
C LEU A 21 2.61 6.13 13.96
N GLY A 22 2.45 5.85 15.26
CA GLY A 22 2.00 4.53 15.71
C GLY A 22 0.58 4.21 15.25
N GLY A 23 -0.34 5.19 15.33
CA GLY A 23 -1.67 5.04 14.76
C GLY A 23 -1.66 4.75 13.25
N TYR A 24 -0.74 5.38 12.51
CA TYR A 24 -0.54 5.11 11.08
C TYR A 24 -0.07 3.67 10.84
N PHE A 25 0.94 3.19 11.58
CA PHE A 25 1.41 1.80 11.46
C PHE A 25 0.32 0.78 11.77
N GLN A 26 -0.48 1.00 12.82
CA GLN A 26 -1.61 0.13 13.13
C GLN A 26 -2.65 0.12 12.00
N SER A 27 -2.94 1.30 11.42
CA SER A 27 -3.90 1.44 10.31
C SER A 27 -3.42 0.70 9.05
N VAL A 28 -2.14 0.84 8.70
CA VAL A 28 -1.53 0.17 7.55
C VAL A 28 -1.47 -1.34 7.76
N ASN A 29 -1.10 -1.81 8.97
CA ASN A 29 -1.08 -3.23 9.29
C ASN A 29 -2.48 -3.86 9.21
N TYR A 30 -3.50 -3.18 9.72
CA TYR A 30 -4.88 -3.63 9.57
C TYR A 30 -5.29 -3.73 8.10
N ALA A 31 -4.99 -2.70 7.29
CA ALA A 31 -5.30 -2.69 5.86
C ALA A 31 -4.59 -3.83 5.11
N ASP A 32 -3.30 -4.06 5.37
CA ASP A 32 -2.51 -5.17 4.82
C ASP A 32 -3.15 -6.53 5.14
N LYS A 33 -3.58 -6.73 6.39
CA LYS A 33 -4.30 -7.94 6.80
C LYS A 33 -5.61 -8.14 6.05
N GLN A 34 -6.36 -7.06 5.79
CA GLN A 34 -7.60 -7.13 5.01
C GLN A 34 -7.33 -7.40 3.53
N ILE A 35 -6.24 -6.86 2.96
CA ILE A 35 -5.79 -7.20 1.60
C ILE A 35 -5.46 -8.71 1.52
N GLY A 36 -4.74 -9.26 2.51
CA GLY A 36 -4.48 -10.69 2.58
C GLY A 36 -5.76 -11.54 2.64
N LEU A 37 -6.75 -11.12 3.43
CA LEU A 37 -8.07 -11.77 3.46
C LEU A 37 -8.79 -11.66 2.11
N PHE A 38 -8.74 -10.50 1.46
CA PHE A 38 -9.32 -10.31 0.13
C PHE A 38 -8.72 -11.27 -0.90
N PHE A 39 -7.39 -11.41 -0.94
CA PHE A 39 -6.72 -12.39 -1.82
C PHE A 39 -7.14 -13.82 -1.51
N LYS A 40 -7.20 -14.20 -0.23
CA LYS A 40 -7.68 -15.51 0.18
C LYS A 40 -9.11 -15.78 -0.29
N LEU A 41 -9.99 -14.78 -0.23
CA LEU A 41 -11.36 -14.90 -0.72
C LEU A 41 -11.40 -15.04 -2.25
N LEU A 42 -10.59 -14.29 -2.99
CA LEU A 42 -10.49 -14.43 -4.45
C LEU A 42 -10.02 -15.84 -4.85
N GLU A 43 -9.03 -16.38 -4.14
CA GLU A 43 -8.53 -17.74 -4.36
C GLU A 43 -9.60 -18.79 -4.02
N GLN A 44 -10.26 -18.69 -2.87
CA GLN A 44 -11.33 -19.61 -2.44
C GLN A 44 -12.52 -19.63 -3.40
N ASN A 45 -12.79 -18.52 -4.08
CA ASN A 45 -13.85 -18.42 -5.08
C ASN A 45 -13.39 -18.74 -6.52
N ASN A 46 -12.15 -19.23 -6.70
CA ASN A 46 -11.55 -19.52 -8.01
C ASN A 46 -11.55 -18.31 -8.98
N MET A 47 -11.51 -17.08 -8.44
CA MET A 47 -11.54 -15.85 -9.23
C MET A 47 -10.13 -15.38 -9.60
N LEU A 48 -9.15 -15.70 -8.76
CA LEU A 48 -7.78 -15.22 -8.90
C LEU A 48 -7.10 -15.68 -10.20
N ASP A 49 -7.57 -16.80 -10.76
CA ASP A 49 -7.05 -17.39 -12.00
C ASP A 49 -7.28 -16.53 -13.26
N ASN A 50 -8.35 -15.73 -13.26
CA ASN A 50 -8.76 -14.91 -14.42
C ASN A 50 -8.92 -13.43 -14.04
N THR A 51 -8.17 -12.98 -13.03
CA THR A 51 -8.23 -11.60 -12.52
C THR A 51 -6.83 -11.01 -12.44
N ILE A 52 -6.67 -9.79 -12.94
CA ILE A 52 -5.52 -8.94 -12.59
C ILE A 52 -5.90 -8.13 -11.36
N VAL A 53 -5.07 -8.20 -10.32
CA VAL A 53 -5.24 -7.37 -9.12
C VAL A 53 -4.20 -6.26 -9.15
N VAL A 54 -4.68 -5.01 -9.08
CA VAL A 54 -3.83 -3.81 -9.04
C VAL A 54 -4.03 -3.13 -7.70
N ILE A 55 -2.98 -3.10 -6.89
CA ILE A 55 -2.95 -2.38 -5.62
C ILE A 55 -2.05 -1.17 -5.82
N TYR A 56 -2.55 0.02 -5.52
CA TYR A 56 -1.72 1.22 -5.54
C TYR A 56 -2.05 2.14 -4.36
N GLY A 57 -1.05 2.84 -3.85
CA GLY A 57 -1.28 3.94 -2.92
C GLY A 57 -1.76 5.19 -3.64
N ASP A 58 -2.77 5.86 -3.10
CA ASP A 58 -3.35 7.09 -3.64
C ASP A 58 -2.47 8.32 -3.39
N HIS A 59 -1.81 8.39 -2.23
CA HIS A 59 -0.86 9.43 -1.90
C HIS A 59 0.02 9.04 -0.69
N GLY A 60 1.00 9.88 -0.37
CA GLY A 60 1.78 9.75 0.86
C GLY A 60 0.91 9.81 2.13
N GLY A 61 1.33 9.10 3.17
CA GLY A 61 0.59 8.96 4.43
C GLY A 61 0.91 10.04 5.46
N VAL A 62 1.28 9.61 6.67
CA VAL A 62 1.46 10.47 7.84
C VAL A 62 2.46 11.62 7.63
N HIS A 63 3.54 11.42 6.87
CA HIS A 63 4.58 12.42 6.60
C HIS A 63 4.07 13.65 5.83
N LYS A 64 3.02 13.49 5.01
CA LYS A 64 2.48 14.58 4.21
C LYS A 64 1.57 15.52 5.02
N TYR A 65 0.90 14.98 6.04
CA TYR A 65 -0.19 15.69 6.74
C TYR A 65 0.11 15.98 8.22
N TYR A 66 1.04 15.25 8.85
CA TYR A 66 1.34 15.33 10.29
C TYR A 66 2.85 15.38 10.55
N MET A 67 3.59 16.09 9.70
CA MET A 67 5.04 16.07 9.68
C MET A 67 5.68 16.50 11.02
N GLU A 68 5.13 17.53 11.69
CA GLU A 68 5.62 17.99 12.99
C GLU A 68 5.46 16.93 14.09
N ASP A 69 4.33 16.20 14.10
CA ASP A 69 4.09 15.09 15.03
C ASP A 69 5.05 13.91 14.76
N VAL A 70 5.41 13.70 13.50
CA VAL A 70 6.32 12.63 13.11
C VAL A 70 7.77 12.98 13.46
N GLU A 71 8.26 14.18 13.10
CA GLU A 71 9.64 14.61 13.37
C GLU A 71 9.97 14.66 14.87
N SER A 72 8.96 14.87 15.72
CA SER A 72 9.10 14.85 17.18
C SER A 72 9.02 13.44 17.80
N THR A 73 8.81 12.39 17.00
CA THR A 73 8.72 11.01 17.48
C THR A 73 10.10 10.45 17.80
N ASP A 74 10.28 9.97 19.04
CA ASP A 74 11.48 9.25 19.47
C ASP A 74 11.42 7.78 19.01
N MET A 75 11.93 7.51 17.81
CA MET A 75 11.99 6.16 17.24
C MET A 75 13.36 5.89 16.60
N PRO A 76 13.97 4.72 16.84
CA PRO A 76 15.28 4.40 16.29
C PRO A 76 15.25 4.25 14.76
N GLY A 77 16.31 4.73 14.11
CA GLY A 77 16.49 4.70 12.66
C GLY A 77 15.87 5.90 11.94
N ASP A 78 16.16 6.02 10.65
CA ASP A 78 15.74 7.12 9.77
C ASP A 78 14.84 6.66 8.61
N TRP A 79 14.65 5.35 8.43
CA TRP A 79 13.82 4.75 7.39
C TRP A 79 12.37 5.25 7.39
N TRP A 80 11.86 5.62 8.56
CA TRP A 80 10.51 6.17 8.73
C TRP A 80 10.47 7.68 8.51
N GLN A 81 11.60 8.37 8.39
CA GLN A 81 11.66 9.83 8.19
C GLN A 81 11.65 10.23 6.72
N ALA A 82 11.77 9.26 5.79
CA ALA A 82 11.84 9.51 4.37
C ALA A 82 10.61 10.29 3.88
N LYS A 83 10.88 11.42 3.21
CA LYS A 83 9.87 12.35 2.67
C LYS A 83 9.66 12.07 1.18
N ASP A 84 9.33 10.83 0.85
CA ASP A 84 9.21 10.44 -0.55
C ASP A 84 7.76 10.44 -1.02
N ASN A 85 7.56 10.92 -2.26
CA ASN A 85 6.29 10.86 -2.97
C ASN A 85 6.04 9.46 -3.59
N GLU A 86 6.85 8.49 -3.20
CA GLU A 86 6.73 7.11 -3.65
C GLU A 86 5.54 6.44 -2.95
N VAL A 87 4.64 5.91 -3.76
CA VAL A 87 3.51 5.09 -3.32
C VAL A 87 3.66 3.70 -3.91
N PRO A 88 3.23 2.64 -3.21
CA PRO A 88 3.33 1.29 -3.73
C PRO A 88 2.48 1.16 -5.00
N LEU A 89 2.98 0.41 -5.98
CA LEU A 89 2.21 -0.15 -7.08
C LEU A 89 2.56 -1.63 -7.19
N ILE A 90 1.58 -2.49 -6.96
CA ILE A 90 1.69 -3.94 -7.04
C ILE A 90 0.66 -4.41 -8.06
N ILE A 91 1.13 -5.11 -9.10
CA ILE A 91 0.28 -5.72 -10.11
C ILE A 91 0.49 -7.23 -10.03
N TYR A 92 -0.60 -7.96 -9.81
CA TYR A 92 -0.60 -9.41 -9.70
C TYR A 92 -1.48 -10.03 -10.79
N GLY A 93 -1.00 -11.14 -11.37
CA GLY A 93 -1.77 -12.06 -12.20
C GLY A 93 -1.16 -13.47 -12.15
N LYS A 94 -2.00 -14.51 -12.25
CA LYS A 94 -1.62 -15.92 -11.99
C LYS A 94 -0.37 -16.41 -12.74
N ASP A 95 -0.18 -16.00 -13.98
CA ASP A 95 0.94 -16.42 -14.84
C ASP A 95 1.92 -15.27 -15.15
N MET A 96 1.82 -14.16 -14.42
CA MET A 96 2.71 -13.02 -14.62
C MET A 96 4.07 -13.29 -13.96
N PRO A 97 5.19 -13.13 -14.68
CA PRO A 97 6.50 -13.30 -14.08
C PRO A 97 6.77 -12.23 -13.03
N SER A 98 7.23 -12.64 -11.85
CA SER A 98 7.62 -11.72 -10.78
C SER A 98 8.82 -10.88 -11.20
N LYS A 99 8.68 -9.56 -11.15
CA LYS A 99 9.76 -8.62 -11.47
C LYS A 99 9.60 -7.31 -10.71
N THR A 100 10.69 -6.80 -10.16
CA THR A 100 10.76 -5.41 -9.68
C THR A 100 11.01 -4.49 -10.86
N ILE A 101 10.17 -3.47 -11.02
CA ILE A 101 10.31 -2.45 -12.06
C ILE A 101 10.94 -1.22 -11.42
N SER A 102 12.17 -0.89 -11.82
CA SER A 102 12.91 0.30 -11.33
C SER A 102 12.68 1.55 -12.19
N THR A 103 11.86 1.45 -13.23
CA THR A 103 11.50 2.58 -14.08
C THR A 103 10.57 3.52 -13.33
N TYR A 104 10.91 4.81 -13.28
CA TYR A 104 10.05 5.82 -12.70
C TYR A 104 8.73 5.95 -13.48
N GLY A 105 7.64 6.13 -12.75
CA GLY A 105 6.30 6.36 -13.29
C GLY A 105 5.40 7.01 -12.24
N GLY A 106 4.17 7.30 -12.61
CA GLY A 106 3.15 7.87 -11.73
C GLY A 106 1.78 7.22 -11.92
N GLN A 107 0.79 7.69 -11.17
CA GLN A 107 -0.56 7.13 -11.20
C GLN A 107 -1.24 7.23 -12.57
N ILE A 108 -0.88 8.25 -13.38
CA ILE A 108 -1.39 8.40 -14.75
C ILE A 108 -0.97 7.24 -15.67
N ASP A 109 0.11 6.54 -15.33
CA ASP A 109 0.65 5.43 -16.12
C ASP A 109 -0.03 4.09 -15.79
N ILE A 110 -0.83 4.02 -14.73
CA ILE A 110 -1.51 2.78 -14.31
C ILE A 110 -2.50 2.31 -15.39
N VAL A 111 -3.34 3.20 -15.89
CA VAL A 111 -4.34 2.86 -16.92
C VAL A 111 -3.71 2.31 -18.20
N PRO A 112 -2.77 3.00 -18.87
CA PRO A 112 -2.16 2.45 -20.08
C PRO A 112 -1.41 1.14 -19.82
N THR A 113 -0.77 0.98 -18.65
CA THR A 113 -0.10 -0.27 -18.26
C THR A 113 -1.09 -1.43 -18.14
N VAL A 114 -2.19 -1.24 -17.42
CA VAL A 114 -3.21 -2.27 -17.21
C VAL A 114 -3.97 -2.59 -18.49
N SER A 115 -4.30 -1.59 -19.31
CA SER A 115 -4.94 -1.78 -20.62
C SER A 115 -4.07 -2.66 -21.53
N TYR A 116 -2.76 -2.41 -21.57
CA TYR A 116 -1.82 -3.24 -22.31
C TYR A 116 -1.80 -4.68 -21.81
N LEU A 117 -1.79 -4.90 -20.48
CA LEU A 117 -1.84 -6.23 -19.88
C LEU A 117 -3.14 -6.99 -20.20
N LEU A 118 -4.26 -6.27 -20.33
CA LEU A 118 -5.56 -6.83 -20.72
C LEU A 118 -5.72 -7.04 -22.23
N GLY A 119 -4.72 -6.68 -23.04
CA GLY A 119 -4.79 -6.79 -24.50
C GLY A 119 -5.76 -5.80 -25.15
N ILE A 120 -6.08 -4.70 -24.45
CA ILE A 120 -6.94 -3.64 -24.99
C ILE A 120 -6.09 -2.76 -25.91
N ASP A 121 -6.53 -2.59 -27.17
CA ASP A 121 -5.88 -1.68 -28.10
C ASP A 121 -6.10 -0.24 -27.64
N THR A 122 -5.00 0.46 -27.31
CA THR A 122 -5.04 1.84 -26.80
C THR A 122 -5.05 2.89 -27.90
N LYS A 123 -5.21 2.53 -29.17
CA LYS A 123 -5.17 3.48 -30.31
C LYS A 123 -6.19 4.61 -30.26
N ASP A 124 -7.22 4.50 -29.43
CA ASP A 124 -8.27 5.50 -29.28
C ASP A 124 -8.16 6.33 -27.98
N TYR A 125 -7.07 6.19 -27.22
CA TYR A 125 -6.78 6.95 -25.99
C TYR A 125 -5.50 7.78 -26.09
#